data_AF-A0A1M3NHW4-F1
#
_entry.id   AF-A0A1M3NHW4-F1
#
_cell.length_a   1.000
_cell.length_b   1.000
_cell.length_c   1.000
_cell.angle_alpha   90.00
_cell.angle_beta   90.00
_cell.angle_gamma   90.00
#
_symmetry.space_group_name_H-M   'P 1'
#
loop_
_entity.id
_entity.type
_entity.pdbx_description
1 polymer ?
#
loop_
_entity_poly.entity_id
_entity_poly.type
_entity_poly.pdbx_seq_one_letter_code
_entity_poly.pdbx_strand_id
1 'polypeptide(L)'
;MNVLRNLRIVAFLEGMSFLVLLFIAMPLKYMLDLPLAVRVVGSIHGLLFVLFVAVLVRAAVERSWSLGRSLAAFGAGFVPFGTFVLDRALKREIESAARDS
;
A
#
# COMPACT_ATOMS: atom_id res chain seq x y z
N MET A 1 13.30 13.30 -3.51
CA MET A 1 11.97 13.71 -2.96
C MET A 1 10.76 13.04 -3.63
N ASN A 2 10.84 12.62 -4.89
CA ASN A 2 9.67 12.08 -5.62
C ASN A 2 9.31 10.62 -5.23
N VAL A 3 10.30 9.78 -4.89
CA VAL A 3 10.04 8.35 -4.63
C VAL A 3 9.21 8.10 -3.38
N LEU A 4 9.44 8.81 -2.28
CA LEU A 4 8.59 8.68 -1.08
C LEU A 4 7.16 9.13 -1.34
N ARG A 5 6.98 10.17 -2.15
CA ARG A 5 5.64 10.67 -2.54
C ARG A 5 4.90 9.65 -3.40
N ASN A 6 5.61 9.03 -4.35
CA ASN A 6 5.05 7.96 -5.18
C ASN A 6 4.71 6.73 -4.34
N LEU A 7 5.59 6.31 -3.44
CA LEU A 7 5.33 5.20 -2.51
C LEU A 7 4.07 5.47 -1.69
N ARG A 8 3.94 6.71 -1.22
CA ARG A 8 2.82 7.14 -0.39
C ARG A 8 1.48 7.10 -1.14
N ILE A 9 1.44 7.58 -2.39
CA ILE A 9 0.26 7.49 -3.26
C ILE A 9 -0.10 6.03 -3.54
N VAL A 10 0.88 5.20 -3.92
CA VAL A 10 0.65 3.81 -4.26
C VAL A 10 0.21 3.00 -3.04
N ALA A 11 0.82 3.21 -1.87
CA ALA A 11 0.43 2.57 -0.61
C ALA A 11 -1.00 2.95 -0.20
N PHE A 12 -1.41 4.20 -0.41
CA PHE A 12 -2.77 4.64 -0.14
C PHE A 12 -3.79 3.99 -1.09
N LEU A 13 -3.49 3.95 -2.39
CA LEU A 13 -4.36 3.30 -3.39
C LEU A 13 -4.47 1.80 -3.14
N GLU A 14 -3.35 1.14 -2.85
CA GLU A 14 -3.31 -0.28 -2.49
C GLU A 14 -4.18 -0.54 -1.25
N GLY A 15 -3.98 0.22 -0.17
CA GLY A 15 -4.74 0.06 1.07
C GLY A 15 -6.23 0.30 0.87
N MET A 16 -6.59 1.31 0.08
CA MET A 16 -7.98 1.58 -0.27
C MET A 16 -8.59 0.46 -1.12
N SER A 17 -7.85 -0.05 -2.12
CA SER A 17 -8.30 -1.18 -2.94
C SER A 17 -8.52 -2.45 -2.13
N PHE A 18 -7.69 -2.68 -1.11
CA PHE A 18 -7.82 -3.83 -0.22
C PHE A 18 -9.07 -3.71 0.67
N LEU A 19 -9.35 -2.51 1.19
CA LEU A 19 -10.58 -2.24 1.94
C LEU A 19 -11.83 -2.40 1.06
N VAL A 20 -11.79 -1.92 -0.19
CA VAL A 20 -12.89 -2.13 -1.14
C VAL A 20 -13.09 -3.62 -1.46
N LEU A 21 -12.00 -4.38 -1.61
CA LEU A 21 -12.08 -5.83 -1.81
C LEU A 21 -12.78 -6.53 -0.62
N LEU A 22 -12.37 -6.19 0.61
CA LEU A 22 -12.88 -6.80 1.84
C LEU A 22 -14.32 -6.38 2.17
N PHE A 23 -14.63 -5.10 2.09
CA PHE A 23 -15.92 -4.58 2.57
C PHE A 23 -16.97 -4.40 1.47
N ILE A 24 -16.59 -4.42 0.20
CA ILE A 24 -17.53 -4.28 -0.92
C ILE A 24 -17.55 -5.58 -1.71
N ALA A 25 -16.42 -6.01 -2.28
CA ALA A 25 -16.42 -7.15 -3.19
C ALA A 25 -16.82 -8.47 -2.49
N MET A 26 -16.35 -8.72 -1.27
CA MET A 26 -16.71 -9.92 -0.51
C MET A 26 -18.20 -9.95 -0.13
N PRO A 27 -18.81 -8.91 0.45
CA PRO A 27 -20.26 -8.87 0.66
C PRO A 27 -21.07 -9.03 -0.62
N LEU A 28 -20.69 -8.37 -1.72
CA LEU A 28 -21.37 -8.54 -3.02
C LEU A 28 -21.30 -9.98 -3.52
N LYS A 29 -20.17 -10.67 -3.34
CA LYS A 29 -20.03 -12.09 -3.68
C LYS A 29 -20.99 -12.96 -2.88
N TYR A 30 -21.09 -12.76 -1.56
CA TYR A 30 -21.90 -13.64 -0.71
C TYR A 30 -23.39 -13.28 -0.66
N MET A 31 -23.74 -12.00 -0.83
CA MET A 31 -25.13 -11.54 -0.72
C MET A 31 -25.86 -11.50 -2.07
N LEU A 32 -25.14 -11.26 -3.17
CA LEU A 32 -25.72 -11.07 -4.50
C LEU A 32 -25.22 -12.11 -5.52
N ASP A 33 -24.44 -13.10 -5.09
CA ASP A 33 -23.83 -14.11 -5.96
C ASP A 33 -23.13 -13.50 -7.19
N LEU A 34 -22.42 -12.38 -6.99
CA LEU A 34 -21.67 -11.67 -8.02
C LEU A 34 -20.16 -11.93 -7.90
N PRO A 35 -19.65 -13.11 -8.30
CA PRO A 35 -18.22 -13.42 -8.23
C PRO A 35 -17.38 -12.54 -9.17
N LEU A 36 -17.99 -11.96 -10.20
CA LEU A 36 -17.32 -11.05 -11.13
C LEU A 36 -16.76 -9.81 -10.41
N ALA A 37 -17.46 -9.27 -9.40
CA ALA A 37 -17.00 -8.12 -8.63
C ALA A 37 -15.67 -8.41 -7.92
N VAL A 38 -15.56 -9.57 -7.26
CA VAL A 38 -14.33 -10.02 -6.61
C VAL A 38 -13.21 -10.24 -7.63
N ARG A 39 -13.54 -10.76 -8.81
CA ARG A 39 -12.54 -11.01 -9.86
C ARG A 39 -11.96 -9.70 -10.41
N VAL A 40 -12.79 -8.70 -10.65
CA VAL A 40 -12.34 -7.39 -11.16
C VAL A 40 -11.57 -6.62 -10.08
N VAL A 41 -12.17 -6.44 -8.90
CA VAL A 41 -11.53 -5.71 -7.79
C VAL A 41 -10.27 -6.42 -7.31
N GLY A 42 -10.29 -7.75 -7.24
CA GLY A 42 -9.13 -8.57 -6.88
C GLY A 42 -7.98 -8.44 -7.88
N SER A 43 -8.28 -8.41 -9.18
CA SER A 43 -7.26 -8.18 -10.21
C SER A 43 -6.64 -6.79 -10.10
N ILE A 44 -7.46 -5.75 -9.88
CA ILE A 44 -6.99 -4.37 -9.68
C ILE A 44 -6.12 -4.27 -8.44
N HIS A 45 -6.57 -4.85 -7.32
CA HIS A 45 -5.82 -4.88 -6.08
C HIS A 45 -4.48 -5.61 -6.24
N GLY A 46 -4.47 -6.78 -6.90
CA GLY A 46 -3.23 -7.51 -7.18
C GLY A 46 -2.21 -6.70 -7.99
N LEU A 47 -2.67 -5.96 -9.00
CA LEU A 47 -1.81 -5.06 -9.78
C LEU A 47 -1.24 -3.93 -8.90
N LEU A 48 -2.09 -3.30 -8.07
CA LEU A 48 -1.67 -2.24 -7.14
C LEU A 48 -0.68 -2.76 -6.10
N PHE A 49 -0.85 -3.98 -5.61
CA PHE A 49 0.07 -4.63 -4.68
C PHE A 49 1.45 -4.84 -5.31
N VAL A 50 1.53 -5.33 -6.55
CA VAL A 50 2.81 -5.47 -7.27
C VAL A 50 3.48 -4.11 -7.47
N LEU A 51 2.72 -3.08 -7.84
CA LEU A 51 3.25 -1.71 -7.96
C LEU A 51 3.75 -1.17 -6.61
N PHE A 52 3.01 -1.43 -5.53
CA PHE A 52 3.43 -1.07 -4.18
C PHE A 52 4.76 -1.69 -3.83
N VAL A 53 4.92 -3.00 -4.04
CA VAL A 53 6.18 -3.72 -3.77
C VAL A 53 7.33 -3.16 -4.60
N ALA A 54 7.11 -2.91 -5.90
CA ALA A 54 8.14 -2.35 -6.77
C ALA A 54 8.63 -0.97 -6.30
N VAL A 55 7.69 -0.08 -5.92
CA VAL A 55 8.04 1.25 -5.40
C VAL A 55 8.64 1.17 -4.00
N LEU A 56 8.19 0.21 -3.17
CA LEU A 56 8.74 -0.03 -1.84
C LEU A 56 10.21 -0.46 -1.92
N VAL A 57 10.54 -1.42 -2.78
CA VAL A 57 11.92 -1.87 -3.01
C VAL A 57 12.78 -0.71 -3.50
N ARG A 58 12.28 0.08 -4.45
CA ARG A 58 12.99 1.25 -4.94
C ARG A 58 13.24 2.29 -3.83
N ALA A 59 12.23 2.58 -3.01
CA ALA A 59 12.37 3.48 -1.87
C ALA A 59 13.35 2.95 -0.82
N ALA A 60 13.32 1.65 -0.55
CA ALA A 60 14.23 1.00 0.38
C ALA A 60 15.70 1.12 -0.08
N VAL A 61 15.97 0.95 -1.37
CA VAL A 61 17.31 1.14 -1.94
C VAL A 61 17.73 2.62 -1.89
N GLU A 62 16.87 3.54 -2.33
CA GLU A 62 17.20 4.98 -2.42
C GLU A 62 17.34 5.65 -1.06
N ARG A 63 16.69 5.13 -0.02
CA ARG A 63 16.79 5.61 1.38
C ARG A 63 17.60 4.69 2.28
N SER A 64 18.33 3.72 1.71
CA SER A 64 19.16 2.76 2.44
C SER A 64 18.47 2.15 3.67
N TRP A 65 17.17 1.81 3.53
CA TRP A 65 16.40 1.20 4.61
C TRP A 65 16.95 -0.18 4.97
N SER A 66 16.97 -0.48 6.27
CA SER A 66 17.34 -1.80 6.76
C SER A 66 16.34 -2.86 6.28
N LEU A 67 16.82 -4.11 6.09
CA LEU A 67 15.97 -5.24 5.68
C LEU A 67 14.75 -5.42 6.59
N GLY A 68 14.92 -5.22 7.91
CA GLY A 68 13.82 -5.29 8.88
C GLY A 68 12.73 -4.24 8.63
N ARG A 69 13.11 -3.01 8.28
CA ARG A 69 12.16 -1.94 7.94
C ARG A 69 11.43 -2.24 6.63
N SER A 70 12.14 -2.73 5.62
CA SER A 70 11.55 -3.12 4.34
C SER A 70 10.57 -4.28 4.49
N LEU A 71 10.90 -5.28 5.31
CA LEU A 71 10.02 -6.40 5.63
C LEU A 71 8.80 -5.95 6.44
N ALA A 72 8.97 -5.06 7.41
CA ALA A 72 7.85 -4.50 8.17
C ALA A 72 6.89 -3.72 7.26
N ALA A 73 7.44 -2.91 6.33
CA ALA A 73 6.67 -2.17 5.36
C ALA A 73 5.97 -3.07 4.33
N PHE A 74 6.61 -4.17 3.93
CA PHE A 74 6.00 -5.20 3.08
C PHE A 74 4.86 -5.94 3.81
N GLY A 75 5.10 -6.35 5.06
CA GLY A 75 4.09 -6.98 5.92
C GLY A 75 2.87 -6.08 6.15
N ALA A 76 3.10 -4.75 6.21
CA ALA A 76 2.03 -3.77 6.32
C ALA A 76 1.07 -3.76 5.10
N GLY A 77 1.50 -4.26 3.94
CA GLY A 77 0.63 -4.48 2.77
C GLY A 77 -0.39 -5.61 2.95
N PHE A 78 -0.09 -6.61 3.79
CA PHE A 78 -1.01 -7.75 4.02
C PHE A 78 -2.00 -7.51 5.16
N VAL A 79 -1.72 -6.52 6.00
CA VAL A 79 -2.58 -6.19 7.12
C VAL A 79 -3.56 -5.11 6.66
N PRO A 80 -4.88 -5.30 6.81
CA PRO A 80 -5.82 -4.22 6.56
C PRO A 80 -5.44 -3.04 7.44
N PHE A 81 -5.34 -1.85 6.85
CA PHE A 81 -4.82 -0.62 7.46
C PHE A 81 -3.30 -0.53 7.69
N GLY A 82 -2.51 -1.57 7.43
CA GLY A 82 -1.06 -1.52 7.63
C GLY A 82 -0.38 -0.49 6.71
N THR A 83 -0.83 -0.36 5.46
CA THR A 83 -0.32 0.66 4.53
C THR A 83 -0.60 2.09 4.97
N PHE A 84 -1.64 2.34 5.78
CA PHE A 84 -1.91 3.65 6.38
C PHE A 84 -0.90 3.98 7.50
N VAL A 85 -0.47 2.98 8.27
CA VAL A 85 0.60 3.16 9.27
C VAL A 85 1.91 3.49 8.57
N LEU A 86 2.21 2.81 7.45
CA LEU A 86 3.36 3.10 6.62
C LEU A 86 3.30 4.51 6.01
N ASP A 87 2.14 4.94 5.48
CA ASP A 87 1.90 6.31 4.99
C ASP A 87 2.23 7.35 6.07
N ARG A 88 1.75 7.13 7.31
CA ARG A 88 1.99 8.03 8.43
C ARG A 88 3.47 8.09 8.83
N ALA A 89 4.17 6.95 8.81
CA ALA A 89 5.60 6.91 9.05
C ALA A 89 6.39 7.65 7.96
N LEU A 90 6.04 7.44 6.69
CA LEU A 90 6.61 8.13 5.53
C LEU A 90 6.38 9.64 5.58
N LYS A 91 5.18 10.07 5.97
CA LYS A 91 4.84 11.50 6.11
C LYS A 91 5.73 12.18 7.15
N ARG A 92 5.97 11.54 8.30
CA ARG A 92 6.87 12.06 9.34
C ARG A 92 8.30 12.20 8.84
N GLU A 93 8.79 11.23 8.07
CA GLU A 93 10.15 11.22 7.52
C GLU A 93 10.35 12.29 6.42
N ILE A 94 9.29 12.60 5.66
CA ILE A 94 9.28 13.73 4.73
C ILE A 94 9.29 15.07 5.48
N GLU A 95 8.49 15.19 6.54
CA GLU A 95 8.40 16.40 7.36
C GLU A 95 9.68 16.68 8.16
N SER A 96 10.38 15.65 8.65
CA SER A 96 11.68 15.83 9.31
C SER A 96 12.75 16.28 8.32
N ALA A 97 12.82 15.65 7.13
CA ALA A 97 13.75 16.05 6.09
C ALA A 97 13.54 17.49 5.58
N ALA A 98 12.31 18.01 5.68
CA ALA A 98 11.98 19.39 5.29
C ALA A 98 12.26 20.43 6.40
N ARG A 99 12.48 20.03 7.65
CA ARG A 99 12.86 20.94 8.75
C ARG A 99 14.38 21.14 8.84
N ASP A 100 15.15 20.20 8.31
CA ASP A 100 16.62 20.21 8.34
C ASP A 100 17.23 20.83 7.06
N SER A 101 16.41 21.40 6.16
CA SER A 101 16.80 22.10 4.92
C SER A 101 16.39 23.57 4.97
#